data_AF-A0A6N0ZCE3-F1
#
_entry.id   AF-A0A6N0ZCE3-F1
#
_cell.length_a   1.000
_cell.length_b   1.000
_cell.length_c   1.000
_cell.angle_alpha   90.00
_cell.angle_beta   90.00
_cell.angle_gamma   90.00
#
_symmetry.space_group_name_H-M   'P 1'
#
loop_
_entity.id
_entity.type
_entity.pdbx_description
1 polymer ?
#
loop_
_entity_poly.entity_id
_entity_poly.type
_entity_poly.pdbx_seq_one_letter_code
_entity_poly.pdbx_strand_id
1 'polypeptide(L)'
;MSFSHLAKSSLAAASVAVLGLIGSSAHAALPPLVAPACSSGDISGASFISCAGYYAGNLISNNPTDLGYVDQILASLGLPGTGGTWLEKLTPLSGATSINFSTPLNGITYIGIHRGGGGTGENGTAFYKIDAGVGTNLDVITYNLTASSNAALYATAPVPEPEAYAMLMAGLGLVGWMARRRQQP
;
A
#
# COMPACT_ATOMS: atom_id res chain seq x y z
N MET A 1 -35.44 -73.48 33.75
CA MET A 1 -34.19 -74.15 33.33
C MET A 1 -33.61 -73.29 32.23
N SER A 2 -32.66 -72.39 32.57
CA SER A 2 -31.22 -72.48 32.22
C SER A 2 -31.03 -72.59 30.70
N PHE A 3 -30.36 -71.68 29.97
CA PHE A 3 -28.98 -71.21 30.19
C PHE A 3 -28.73 -69.83 29.57
N SER A 4 -27.83 -69.09 30.22
CA SER A 4 -27.12 -67.88 29.81
C SER A 4 -26.13 -68.10 28.67
N HIS A 5 -25.94 -67.11 27.78
CA HIS A 5 -24.62 -66.80 27.21
C HIS A 5 -24.49 -65.34 26.72
N LEU A 6 -23.45 -64.67 27.19
CA LEU A 6 -22.93 -63.37 26.78
C LEU A 6 -22.30 -63.41 25.37
N ALA A 7 -22.47 -62.34 24.59
CA ALA A 7 -21.51 -61.89 23.57
C ALA A 7 -21.77 -60.38 23.27
N LYS A 8 -20.99 -59.47 23.87
CA LYS A 8 -19.82 -58.79 23.29
C LYS A 8 -20.15 -57.77 22.18
N SER A 9 -20.22 -56.53 22.65
CA SER A 9 -19.81 -55.25 22.05
C SER A 9 -18.98 -55.31 20.75
N SER A 10 -19.34 -54.45 19.80
CA SER A 10 -18.41 -53.81 18.86
C SER A 10 -19.00 -52.49 18.37
N LEU A 11 -18.57 -51.41 19.02
CA LEU A 11 -18.83 -50.02 18.64
C LEU A 11 -17.90 -49.69 17.46
N ALA A 12 -18.42 -49.58 16.24
CA ALA A 12 -17.65 -49.10 15.10
C ALA A 12 -17.76 -47.57 15.04
N ALA A 13 -16.77 -46.87 15.60
CA ALA A 13 -16.64 -45.43 15.43
C ALA A 13 -16.04 -45.14 14.05
N ALA A 14 -16.87 -44.65 13.12
CA ALA A 14 -16.42 -44.15 11.83
C ALA A 14 -15.93 -42.70 12.00
N SER A 15 -14.62 -42.52 12.15
CA SER A 15 -13.98 -41.20 12.08
C SER A 15 -13.86 -40.75 10.62
N VAL A 16 -14.76 -39.88 10.17
CA VAL A 16 -14.62 -39.14 8.91
C VAL A 16 -13.61 -38.02 9.14
N ALA A 17 -12.36 -38.23 8.74
CA ALA A 17 -11.36 -37.17 8.67
C ALA A 17 -11.66 -36.29 7.45
N VAL A 18 -12.30 -35.15 7.66
CA VAL A 18 -12.40 -34.08 6.66
C VAL A 18 -11.02 -33.44 6.54
N LEU A 19 -10.25 -33.86 5.54
CA LEU A 19 -9.01 -33.21 5.14
C LEU A 19 -9.38 -31.86 4.49
N GLY A 20 -9.25 -30.78 5.25
CA GLY A 20 -9.36 -29.43 4.72
C GLY A 20 -8.19 -29.16 3.76
N LEU A 21 -8.47 -29.20 2.46
CA LEU A 21 -7.60 -28.63 1.44
C LEU A 21 -7.64 -27.10 1.57
N ILE A 22 -6.80 -26.55 2.45
CA ILE A 22 -6.40 -25.15 2.36
C ILE A 22 -5.53 -25.05 1.11
N GLY A 23 -6.16 -24.74 -0.03
CA GLY A 23 -5.44 -24.43 -1.26
C GLY A 23 -4.62 -23.16 -1.04
N SER A 24 -3.30 -23.29 -0.89
CA SER A 24 -2.40 -22.14 -1.02
C SER A 24 -2.50 -21.67 -2.47
N SER A 25 -3.07 -20.49 -2.70
CA SER A 25 -3.04 -19.86 -4.01
C SER A 25 -1.57 -19.68 -4.42
N ALA A 26 -1.16 -20.34 -5.49
CA ALA A 26 0.15 -20.15 -6.08
C ALA A 26 0.18 -18.74 -6.69
N HIS A 27 0.81 -17.81 -5.98
CA HIS A 27 1.06 -16.47 -6.49
C HIS A 27 2.25 -16.53 -7.46
N ALA A 28 2.16 -15.83 -8.60
CA ALA A 28 3.27 -15.73 -9.54
C ALA A 28 4.50 -15.14 -8.82
N ALA A 29 5.68 -15.72 -9.06
CA ALA A 29 6.91 -15.22 -8.48
C ALA A 29 7.17 -13.78 -8.95
N LEU A 30 7.56 -12.91 -8.01
CA LEU A 30 7.92 -11.53 -8.32
C LEU A 30 9.07 -11.47 -9.35
N PRO A 31 9.14 -10.40 -10.15
CA PRO A 31 10.30 -10.16 -11.02
C PRO A 31 11.60 -10.19 -10.22
N PRO A 32 12.74 -10.55 -10.83
CA PRO A 32 14.01 -10.59 -10.13
C PRO A 32 14.42 -9.19 -9.66
N LEU A 33 15.11 -9.13 -8.53
CA LEU A 33 15.73 -7.88 -8.08
C LEU A 33 16.93 -7.54 -8.95
N VAL A 34 17.10 -6.25 -9.24
CA VAL A 34 18.24 -5.68 -9.97
C VAL A 34 18.95 -4.66 -9.09
N ALA A 35 20.24 -4.44 -9.36
CA ALA A 35 21.01 -3.44 -8.64
C ALA A 35 20.60 -2.00 -9.08
N PRO A 36 20.77 -1.01 -8.19
CA PRO A 36 21.10 -1.15 -6.77
C PRO A 36 19.91 -1.70 -5.98
N ALA A 37 20.13 -2.16 -4.75
CA ALA A 37 19.01 -2.34 -3.82
C ALA A 37 18.43 -0.97 -3.46
N CYS A 38 17.12 -0.89 -3.28
CA CYS A 38 16.52 0.36 -2.79
C CYS A 38 17.04 0.68 -1.38
N SER A 39 17.15 1.97 -1.04
CA SER A 39 17.73 2.41 0.22
C SER A 39 17.04 3.62 0.82
N SER A 40 17.33 3.90 2.10
CA SER A 40 16.86 5.12 2.77
C SER A 40 17.45 6.39 2.17
N GLY A 41 18.53 6.30 1.40
CA GLY A 41 19.16 7.42 0.72
C GLY A 41 18.46 7.82 -0.59
N ASP A 42 17.53 7.01 -1.09
CA ASP A 42 16.94 7.20 -2.42
C ASP A 42 15.91 8.35 -2.44
N ILE A 43 15.30 8.66 -1.30
CA ILE A 43 14.24 9.66 -1.15
C ILE A 43 14.62 10.69 -0.08
N SER A 44 14.37 11.97 -0.37
CA SER A 44 14.43 13.06 0.59
C SER A 44 13.25 14.03 0.42
N GLY A 45 13.05 14.93 1.38
CA GLY A 45 11.86 15.78 1.47
C GLY A 45 10.68 15.15 2.23
N ALA A 46 10.74 13.85 2.50
CA ALA A 46 9.84 13.11 3.37
C ALA A 46 10.65 12.14 4.26
N SER A 47 10.06 11.66 5.36
CA SER A 47 10.72 10.71 6.24
C SER A 47 10.66 9.30 5.66
N PHE A 48 11.80 8.67 5.37
CA PHE A 48 11.84 7.30 4.89
C PHE A 48 11.39 6.30 5.96
N ILE A 49 10.61 5.28 5.57
CA ILE A 49 10.23 4.17 6.45
C ILE A 49 10.81 2.86 5.95
N SER A 50 10.49 2.48 4.71
CA SER A 50 10.94 1.22 4.11
C SER A 50 10.81 1.26 2.60
N CYS A 51 11.47 0.34 1.90
CA CYS A 51 11.33 0.18 0.47
C CYS A 51 11.38 -1.29 0.05
N ALA A 52 10.91 -1.56 -1.16
CA ALA A 52 11.03 -2.85 -1.83
C ALA A 52 11.45 -2.63 -3.29
N GLY A 53 12.50 -3.32 -3.72
CA GLY A 53 13.04 -3.20 -5.08
C GLY A 53 14.56 -3.01 -5.10
N TYR A 54 15.15 -2.76 -6.27
CA TYR A 54 14.49 -2.58 -7.56
C TYR A 54 14.11 -3.91 -8.18
N TYR A 55 12.87 -4.03 -8.67
CA TYR A 55 12.40 -5.16 -9.46
C TYR A 55 12.67 -4.92 -10.94
N ALA A 56 13.12 -5.93 -11.68
CA ALA A 56 13.46 -5.80 -13.09
C ALA A 56 12.29 -5.28 -13.93
N GLY A 57 12.57 -4.30 -14.80
CA GLY A 57 11.61 -3.74 -15.73
C GLY A 57 10.74 -2.62 -15.15
N ASN A 58 9.78 -2.15 -15.97
CA ASN A 58 8.84 -1.11 -15.61
C ASN A 58 7.54 -1.70 -15.07
N LEU A 59 7.42 -1.81 -13.75
CA LEU A 59 6.17 -2.30 -13.13
C LEU A 59 5.06 -1.24 -13.07
N ILE A 60 5.35 0.01 -13.47
CA ILE A 60 4.39 1.12 -13.50
C ILE A 60 3.83 1.27 -14.94
N SER A 61 3.38 0.16 -15.53
CA SER A 61 3.06 0.06 -16.96
C SER A 61 1.56 -0.06 -17.28
N ASN A 62 0.72 -0.36 -16.27
CA ASN A 62 -0.70 -0.75 -16.41
C ASN A 62 -0.92 -2.15 -17.02
N ASN A 63 0.14 -2.95 -17.18
CA ASN A 63 0.01 -4.34 -17.59
C ASN A 63 -0.65 -5.15 -16.45
N PRO A 64 -1.67 -5.99 -16.72
CA PRO A 64 -2.31 -6.82 -15.69
C PRO A 64 -1.35 -7.68 -14.86
N THR A 65 -0.27 -8.16 -15.48
CA THR A 65 0.77 -8.96 -14.80
C THR A 65 1.53 -8.09 -13.80
N ASP A 66 1.92 -6.89 -14.22
CA ASP A 66 2.65 -5.95 -13.38
C ASP A 66 1.77 -5.47 -12.21
N LEU A 67 0.48 -5.21 -12.46
CA LEU A 67 -0.49 -4.88 -11.40
C LEU A 67 -0.54 -5.95 -10.31
N GLY A 68 -0.54 -7.23 -10.69
CA GLY A 68 -0.47 -8.35 -9.75
C GLY A 68 0.82 -8.37 -8.93
N TYR A 69 1.97 -8.05 -9.54
CA TYR A 69 3.22 -7.90 -8.81
C TYR A 69 3.23 -6.70 -7.88
N VAL A 70 2.75 -5.55 -8.35
CA VAL A 70 2.67 -4.32 -7.55
C VAL A 70 1.80 -4.54 -6.31
N ASP A 71 0.64 -5.21 -6.44
CA ASP A 71 -0.23 -5.53 -5.30
C ASP A 71 0.52 -6.37 -4.24
N GLN A 72 1.24 -7.41 -4.67
CA GLN A 72 2.04 -8.25 -3.77
C GLN A 72 3.19 -7.46 -3.11
N ILE A 73 3.87 -6.61 -3.86
CA ILE A 73 4.98 -5.79 -3.35
C ILE A 73 4.47 -4.77 -2.34
N LEU A 74 3.38 -4.06 -2.64
CA LEU A 74 2.78 -3.09 -1.73
C LEU A 74 2.22 -3.77 -0.47
N ALA A 75 1.64 -4.98 -0.60
CA ALA A 75 1.26 -5.78 0.56
C ALA A 75 2.46 -6.08 1.48
N SER A 76 3.65 -6.35 0.92
CA SER A 76 4.87 -6.55 1.72
C SER A 76 5.34 -5.29 2.45
N LEU A 77 4.98 -4.10 1.96
CA LEU A 77 5.22 -2.80 2.62
C LEU A 77 4.11 -2.41 3.62
N GLY A 78 3.06 -3.22 3.72
CA GLY A 78 1.91 -2.99 4.61
C GLY A 78 0.74 -2.25 3.96
N LEU A 79 0.63 -2.25 2.63
CA LEU A 79 -0.51 -1.73 1.86
C LEU A 79 -1.13 -2.85 0.97
N PRO A 80 -1.93 -3.76 1.55
CA PRO A 80 -2.58 -4.81 0.78
C PRO A 80 -3.83 -4.30 0.05
N GLY A 81 -4.22 -4.97 -1.04
CA GLY A 81 -5.54 -4.81 -1.66
C GLY A 81 -5.68 -3.57 -2.56
N THR A 82 -4.57 -3.09 -3.12
CA THR A 82 -4.60 -1.99 -4.10
C THR A 82 -4.89 -2.50 -5.51
N GLY A 83 -4.70 -3.80 -5.75
CA GLY A 83 -4.73 -4.38 -7.09
C GLY A 83 -3.65 -3.80 -8.01
N GLY A 84 -2.59 -3.21 -7.43
CA GLY A 84 -1.55 -2.50 -8.16
C GLY A 84 -1.99 -1.18 -8.78
N THR A 85 -3.19 -0.70 -8.46
CA THR A 85 -3.73 0.55 -9.02
C THR A 85 -3.18 1.77 -8.28
N TRP A 86 -2.89 2.84 -9.02
CA TRP A 86 -2.37 4.10 -8.48
C TRP A 86 -3.45 5.18 -8.46
N LEU A 87 -3.31 6.11 -7.51
CA LEU A 87 -4.09 7.34 -7.42
C LEU A 87 -3.64 8.35 -8.49
N GLU A 88 -2.33 8.43 -8.71
CA GLU A 88 -1.73 9.36 -9.65
C GLU A 88 -0.49 8.71 -10.30
N LYS A 89 -0.25 8.99 -11.57
CA LYS A 89 0.95 8.57 -12.29
C LYS A 89 1.58 9.74 -13.01
N LEU A 90 2.88 9.91 -12.81
CA LEU A 90 3.72 10.87 -13.48
C LEU A 90 4.50 10.17 -14.60
N THR A 91 4.26 10.57 -15.84
CA THR A 91 4.96 10.05 -17.01
C THR A 91 4.89 11.06 -18.18
N PRO A 92 5.99 11.30 -18.91
CA PRO A 92 7.37 10.88 -18.62
C PRO A 92 8.03 11.76 -17.55
N LEU A 93 8.98 11.21 -16.78
CA LEU A 93 9.82 11.99 -15.85
C LEU A 93 11.14 12.45 -16.47
N SER A 94 11.62 11.83 -17.54
CA SER A 94 12.82 12.25 -18.28
C SER A 94 14.07 12.51 -17.41
N GLY A 95 14.26 11.71 -16.36
CA GLY A 95 15.38 11.84 -15.42
C GLY A 95 15.17 12.84 -14.28
N ALA A 96 13.96 13.39 -14.11
CA ALA A 96 13.64 14.31 -13.03
C ALA A 96 13.94 13.72 -11.64
N THR A 97 14.65 14.47 -10.83
CA THR A 97 14.88 14.17 -9.41
C THR A 97 13.81 14.80 -8.52
N SER A 98 13.09 15.82 -8.99
CA SER A 98 11.89 16.33 -8.31
C SER A 98 10.66 15.59 -8.80
N ILE A 99 10.04 14.81 -7.91
CA ILE A 99 8.80 14.08 -8.19
C ILE A 99 7.66 14.90 -7.62
N ASN A 100 6.93 15.59 -8.49
CA ASN A 100 5.87 16.53 -8.12
C ASN A 100 4.49 15.91 -8.42
N PHE A 101 3.80 15.46 -7.39
CA PHE A 101 2.44 14.94 -7.50
C PHE A 101 1.44 16.10 -7.37
N SER A 102 0.36 16.05 -8.15
CA SER A 102 -0.76 16.98 -8.01
C SER A 102 -1.60 16.69 -6.77
N THR A 103 -1.56 15.44 -6.30
CA THR A 103 -2.19 14.99 -5.07
C THR A 103 -1.30 15.35 -3.87
N PRO A 104 -1.77 16.17 -2.92
CA PRO A 104 -1.00 16.51 -1.73
C PRO A 104 -0.71 15.28 -0.88
N LEU A 105 0.58 15.05 -0.58
CA LEU A 105 1.02 13.92 0.21
C LEU A 105 0.94 14.26 1.70
N ASN A 106 0.29 13.38 2.46
CA ASN A 106 0.16 13.48 3.90
C ASN A 106 0.34 12.11 4.57
N GLY A 107 0.92 12.12 5.77
CA GLY A 107 1.15 10.93 6.58
C GLY A 107 1.85 9.80 5.82
N ILE A 108 1.49 8.55 6.15
CA ILE A 108 2.03 7.37 5.49
C ILE A 108 1.63 7.38 4.01
N THR A 109 2.64 7.47 3.16
CA THR A 109 2.50 7.60 1.72
C THR A 109 3.29 6.49 1.03
N TYR A 110 2.71 5.92 -0.02
CA TYR A 110 3.29 4.84 -0.82
C TYR A 110 3.47 5.29 -2.25
N ILE A 111 4.69 5.23 -2.75
CA ILE A 111 5.05 5.62 -4.11
C ILE A 111 5.83 4.52 -4.80
N GLY A 112 5.77 4.47 -6.12
CA GLY A 112 6.68 3.69 -6.95
C GLY A 112 7.45 4.61 -7.89
N ILE A 113 8.73 4.30 -8.13
CA ILE A 113 9.57 5.02 -9.09
C ILE A 113 10.24 4.00 -10.00
N HIS A 114 10.08 4.18 -11.29
CA HIS A 114 10.74 3.39 -12.32
C HIS A 114 11.99 4.12 -12.85
N ARG A 115 13.13 3.43 -12.85
CA ARG A 115 14.35 3.85 -13.52
C ARG A 115 14.46 3.17 -14.87
N GLY A 116 14.49 3.99 -15.92
CA GLY A 116 14.46 3.51 -17.29
C GLY A 116 15.84 3.54 -17.93
N GLY A 117 16.80 2.71 -17.47
CA GLY A 117 18.02 2.23 -18.16
C GLY A 117 18.97 3.22 -18.87
N GLY A 118 18.61 4.50 -19.02
CA GLY A 118 19.12 5.47 -19.98
C GLY A 118 20.50 5.98 -19.61
N GLY A 119 21.50 5.11 -19.79
CA GLY A 119 22.92 5.39 -19.61
C GLY A 119 23.61 4.57 -18.53
N THR A 120 22.88 4.00 -17.56
CA THR A 120 23.48 3.21 -16.45
C THR A 120 23.25 1.70 -16.57
N GLY A 121 22.39 1.24 -17.49
CA GLY A 121 22.03 -0.18 -17.64
C GLY A 121 21.04 -0.69 -16.58
N GLU A 122 20.63 0.17 -15.65
CA GLU A 122 19.73 -0.18 -14.54
C GLU A 122 18.27 0.06 -14.97
N ASN A 123 17.54 -1.02 -15.23
CA ASN A 123 16.14 -1.01 -15.63
C ASN A 123 15.30 -1.69 -14.54
N GLY A 124 14.68 -0.90 -13.67
CA GLY A 124 13.89 -1.47 -12.60
C GLY A 124 12.96 -0.48 -11.89
N THR A 125 12.02 -1.03 -11.14
CA THR A 125 11.04 -0.28 -10.34
C THR A 125 11.23 -0.56 -8.86
N ALA A 126 11.32 0.50 -8.06
CA ALA A 126 11.30 0.42 -6.60
C ALA A 126 10.04 1.07 -6.04
N PHE A 127 9.60 0.58 -4.89
CA PHE A 127 8.45 1.08 -4.15
C PHE A 127 8.91 1.54 -2.77
N TYR A 128 8.39 2.68 -2.34
CA TYR A 128 8.78 3.33 -1.11
C TYR A 128 7.56 3.58 -0.24
N LYS A 129 7.74 3.31 1.04
CA LYS A 129 6.87 3.77 2.12
C LYS A 129 7.58 4.90 2.84
N ILE A 130 6.95 6.04 2.88
CA ILE A 130 7.46 7.27 3.50
C ILE A 130 6.40 7.85 4.43
N ASP A 131 6.80 8.70 5.36
CA ASP A 131 5.90 9.62 6.08
C ASP A 131 6.11 11.03 5.53
N ALA A 132 5.10 11.53 4.81
CA ALA A 132 5.05 12.88 4.26
C ALA A 132 4.70 13.95 5.32
N GLY A 133 4.39 13.53 6.56
CA GLY A 133 3.96 14.40 7.65
C GLY A 133 2.46 14.70 7.61
N VAL A 134 1.87 15.02 8.75
CA VAL A 134 0.44 15.33 8.85
C VAL A 134 0.20 16.82 8.61
N GLY A 135 -0.64 17.15 7.62
CA GLY A 135 -1.01 18.54 7.31
C GLY A 135 0.09 19.36 6.63
N THR A 136 1.16 18.70 6.18
CA THR A 136 2.25 19.32 5.41
C THR A 136 1.81 19.64 3.99
N ASN A 137 0.89 18.85 3.43
CA ASN A 137 0.46 18.93 2.03
C ASN A 137 1.68 18.95 1.10
N LEU A 138 2.55 17.96 1.27
CA LEU A 138 3.79 17.88 0.51
C LEU A 138 3.47 17.47 -0.94
N ASP A 139 3.77 18.30 -1.91
CA ASP A 139 3.53 17.95 -3.32
C ASP A 139 4.79 17.39 -4.00
N VAL A 140 5.98 17.73 -3.49
CA VAL A 140 7.27 17.39 -4.10
C VAL A 140 8.13 16.57 -3.17
N ILE A 141 8.59 15.41 -3.63
CA ILE A 141 9.69 14.65 -3.02
C ILE A 141 10.92 14.72 -3.93
N THR A 142 12.10 14.60 -3.32
CA THR A 142 13.35 14.51 -4.08
C THR A 142 13.77 13.05 -4.15
N TYR A 143 13.96 12.57 -5.37
CA TYR A 143 14.55 11.29 -5.72
C TYR A 143 16.03 11.48 -6.01
N ASN A 144 16.89 10.90 -5.16
CA ASN A 144 18.34 11.14 -5.14
C ASN A 144 19.13 10.28 -6.14
N LEU A 145 18.44 9.61 -7.06
CA LEU A 145 19.04 8.80 -8.11
C LEU A 145 18.69 9.36 -9.49
N THR A 146 19.40 8.89 -10.51
CA THR A 146 19.24 9.35 -11.89
C THR A 146 18.31 8.43 -12.68
N ALA A 147 17.96 8.86 -13.90
CA ALA A 147 17.24 8.08 -14.89
C ALA A 147 15.82 7.64 -14.47
N SER A 148 15.16 8.42 -13.61
CA SER A 148 13.71 8.27 -13.38
C SER A 148 12.95 8.42 -14.70
N SER A 149 11.92 7.61 -14.90
CA SER A 149 11.14 7.61 -16.15
C SER A 149 9.64 7.65 -15.89
N ASN A 150 9.18 6.98 -14.83
CA ASN A 150 7.81 7.07 -14.35
C ASN A 150 7.80 7.09 -12.82
N ALA A 151 6.80 7.73 -12.23
CA ALA A 151 6.46 7.55 -10.82
C ALA A 151 4.96 7.35 -10.67
N ALA A 152 4.55 6.70 -9.59
CA ALA A 152 3.14 6.53 -9.24
C ALA A 152 2.93 6.70 -7.74
N LEU A 153 1.81 7.30 -7.38
CA LEU A 153 1.30 7.41 -6.02
C LEU A 153 0.24 6.34 -5.81
N TYR A 154 0.42 5.46 -4.83
CA TYR A 154 -0.49 4.35 -4.56
C TYR A 154 -1.43 4.62 -3.38
N ALA A 155 -0.95 5.32 -2.37
CA ALA A 155 -1.76 5.74 -1.24
C ALA A 155 -1.10 6.92 -0.52
N THR A 156 -1.92 7.78 0.06
CA THR A 156 -1.52 8.84 0.99
C THR A 156 -2.67 9.10 1.95
N ALA A 157 -2.41 9.70 3.12
CA ALA A 157 -3.47 10.00 4.07
C ALA A 157 -4.42 11.05 3.46
N PRO A 158 -5.74 10.84 3.53
CA PRO A 158 -6.70 11.80 3.01
C PRO A 158 -6.62 13.12 3.79
N VAL A 159 -6.68 14.23 3.06
CA VAL A 159 -6.87 15.55 3.64
C VAL A 159 -8.35 15.71 3.97
N PRO A 160 -8.74 16.10 5.20
CA PRO A 160 -10.14 16.34 5.49
C PRO A 160 -10.66 17.50 4.63
N GLU A 161 -11.75 17.23 3.92
CA GLU A 161 -12.36 18.22 3.03
C GLU A 161 -12.82 19.47 3.84
N PRO A 162 -12.79 20.67 3.25
CA PRO A 162 -13.22 21.91 3.91
C PRO A 162 -14.62 21.82 4.52
N GLU A 163 -15.52 21.05 3.90
CA GLU A 163 -16.87 20.81 4.37
C GLU A 163 -16.89 20.06 5.70
N ALA A 164 -15.97 19.12 5.92
CA ALA A 164 -15.87 18.39 7.19
C ALA A 164 -15.53 19.35 8.34
N TYR A 165 -14.62 20.29 8.11
CA TYR A 165 -14.32 21.36 9.07
C TYR A 165 -15.49 22.32 9.25
N ALA A 166 -16.17 22.70 8.17
CA ALA A 166 -17.36 23.54 8.25
C ALA A 166 -18.49 22.88 9.06
N MET A 167 -18.73 21.58 8.87
CA MET A 167 -19.73 20.81 9.61
C MET A 167 -19.37 20.65 11.08
N LEU A 168 -18.08 20.42 11.39
CA LEU A 168 -17.59 20.43 12.77
C LEU A 168 -17.83 21.79 13.43
N MET A 169 -17.44 22.88 12.76
CA MET A 169 -17.61 24.24 13.26
C MET A 169 -19.10 24.62 13.40
N ALA A 170 -19.94 24.19 12.46
CA ALA A 170 -21.39 24.37 12.55
C ALA A 170 -21.98 23.60 13.74
N GLY A 171 -21.56 22.35 13.95
CA GLY A 171 -21.95 21.56 15.12
C GLY A 171 -21.55 22.21 16.43
N LEU A 172 -20.30 22.66 16.54
CA LEU A 172 -19.79 23.37 17.72
C LEU A 172 -20.53 24.70 17.96
N GLY A 173 -20.81 25.45 16.88
CA GLY A 173 -21.60 26.68 16.95
C GLY A 173 -23.01 26.45 17.48
N LEU A 174 -23.67 25.38 17.03
CA LEU A 174 -25.01 25.00 17.49
C LEU A 174 -25.01 24.57 18.97
N VAL A 175 -24.02 23.78 19.40
CA VAL A 175 -23.85 23.40 20.81
C VAL A 175 -23.62 24.63 21.69
N GLY A 176 -22.75 25.56 21.27
CA GLY A 176 -22.50 26.81 21.98
C GLY A 176 -23.75 27.68 22.10
N TRP A 177 -24.54 27.78 21.02
CA TRP A 177 -25.81 28.52 21.01
C TRP A 177 -26.84 27.91 21.97
N MET A 178 -27.00 26.58 21.96
CA MET A 178 -27.89 25.88 22.88
C MET A 178 -27.46 26.04 24.33
N ALA A 179 -26.16 25.96 24.63
CA ALA A 179 -25.63 26.17 25.97
C ALA A 179 -25.93 27.58 26.49
N ARG A 180 -25.74 28.62 25.67
CA ARG A 180 -26.07 30.01 26.02
C ARG A 180 -27.54 30.19 26.36
N ARG A 181 -28.46 29.57 25.60
CA ARG A 181 -29.91 29.67 25.85
C ARG A 181 -30.34 29.05 27.18
N ARG A 182 -29.59 28.07 27.69
CA ARG A 182 -29.90 27.42 28.98
C ARG A 182 -29.39 28.20 30.19
N GLN A 183 -28.48 29.16 29.99
CA GLN A 183 -27.91 29.99 31.05
C GLN A 183 -28.61 31.34 31.21
N GLN A 184 -29.52 31.70 30.31
CA GLN A 184 -30.36 32.88 30.47
C GLN A 184 -31.57 32.49 31.35
N PRO A 185 -31.72 33.09 32.55
CA PRO A 185 -32.85 32.81 33.45
C PRO A 185 -34.19 33.28 32.87
#